data_AF-A0A2E9KWZ8-F1
#
_entry.id   AF-A0A2E9KWZ8-F1
#
_cell.length_a   1.000
_cell.length_b   1.000
_cell.length_c   1.000
_cell.angle_alpha   90.00
_cell.angle_beta   90.00
_cell.angle_gamma   90.00
#
_symmetry.space_group_name_H-M   'P 1'
#
loop_
_entity.id
_entity.type
_entity.pdbx_description
1 polymer ?
#
loop_
_entity_poly.entity_id
_entity_poly.type
_entity_poly.pdbx_seq_one_letter_code
_entity_poly.pdbx_strand_id
1 'polypeptide(L)'
;MSVLIMSKIFVLGYNKTGTVSLSQSLQILGYSVLHIGSNNFMEILMKFSNNLELGMGILDGIDKYDCYLDYPIYEPTVFSHIVDEYPDAKYISLTKNLDDYVDSALRAKVRDIKNGNKNTWNWLGVGDEEVFRNYPEYQKEWMKGRTKFKHDSNIRFLNKKNIDYLDMNICDDGDGWEKLCKFLNKPIPDMEFPHENKSKIEKL
;
A
#
# COMPACT_ATOMS: atom_id res chain seq x y z
N MET A 1 -1.61 24.67 -25.84
CA MET A 1 -2.05 24.31 -24.47
C MET A 1 -1.16 23.18 -24.01
N SER A 2 -0.27 23.43 -23.05
CA SER A 2 0.44 22.33 -22.40
C SER A 2 -0.62 21.52 -21.65
N VAL A 3 -0.75 20.24 -21.99
CA VAL A 3 -1.47 19.30 -21.13
C VAL A 3 -0.68 19.29 -19.84
N LEU A 4 -1.25 19.82 -18.76
CA LEU A 4 -0.67 19.65 -17.43
C LEU A 4 -0.76 18.15 -17.15
N ILE A 5 0.35 17.43 -17.37
CA ILE A 5 0.43 16.02 -17.01
C ILE A 5 0.32 16.02 -15.47
N MET A 6 -0.78 15.48 -14.96
CA MET A 6 -0.91 15.26 -13.52
C MET A 6 0.18 14.28 -13.10
N SER A 7 1.03 14.73 -12.17
CA SER A 7 2.05 13.89 -11.56
C SER A 7 1.40 12.66 -10.92
N LYS A 8 1.97 11.48 -11.17
CA LYS A 8 1.50 10.21 -10.61
C LYS A 8 1.64 10.22 -9.08
N ILE A 9 0.82 9.42 -8.40
CA ILE A 9 0.87 9.26 -6.95
C ILE A 9 1.11 7.78 -6.63
N PHE A 10 2.17 7.49 -5.88
CA PHE A 10 2.49 6.14 -5.43
C PHE A 10 2.41 6.06 -3.90
N VAL A 11 1.67 5.07 -3.40
CA VAL A 11 1.55 4.82 -1.96
C VAL A 11 2.33 3.57 -1.59
N LEU A 12 3.34 3.74 -0.74
CA LEU A 12 4.19 2.66 -0.24
C LEU A 12 3.71 2.12 1.12
N GLY A 13 2.40 2.09 1.31
CA GLY A 13 1.73 1.53 2.47
C GLY A 13 1.33 0.08 2.25
N TYR A 14 1.52 -0.74 3.27
CA TYR A 14 1.07 -2.13 3.26
C TYR A 14 -0.46 -2.20 3.27
N ASN A 15 -0.99 -3.34 2.87
CA ASN A 15 -2.37 -3.69 3.18
C ASN A 15 -2.71 -3.36 4.66
N LYS A 16 -3.96 -3.00 4.95
CA LYS A 16 -4.44 -2.77 6.34
C LYS A 16 -3.82 -1.56 7.07
N THR A 17 -3.10 -0.66 6.39
CA THR A 17 -2.64 0.63 6.97
C THR A 17 -3.56 1.81 6.64
N GLY A 18 -4.80 1.54 6.21
CA GLY A 18 -5.76 2.58 5.78
C GLY A 18 -5.82 2.77 4.26
N THR A 19 -5.33 1.82 3.47
CA THR A 19 -5.29 1.88 2.00
C THR A 19 -6.66 2.12 1.36
N VAL A 20 -7.73 1.55 1.91
CA VAL A 20 -9.11 1.78 1.42
C VAL A 20 -9.57 3.21 1.67
N SER A 21 -9.40 3.72 2.89
CA SER A 21 -9.69 5.11 3.25
C SER A 21 -8.92 6.09 2.37
N LEU A 22 -7.63 5.85 2.15
CA LEU A 22 -6.82 6.69 1.27
C LEU A 22 -7.28 6.61 -0.19
N SER A 23 -7.61 5.41 -0.69
CA SER A 23 -8.14 5.21 -2.05
C SER A 23 -9.42 6.03 -2.28
N GLN A 24 -10.38 5.92 -1.37
CA GLN A 24 -11.64 6.68 -1.42
C GLN A 24 -11.38 8.18 -1.36
N SER A 25 -10.45 8.61 -0.50
CA SER A 25 -10.08 10.02 -0.36
C SER A 25 -9.48 10.59 -1.64
N LEU A 26 -8.59 9.85 -2.28
CA LEU A 26 -8.00 10.24 -3.57
C LEU A 26 -9.07 10.30 -4.68
N GLN A 27 -10.02 9.35 -4.70
CA GLN A 27 -11.15 9.38 -5.63
C GLN A 27 -12.04 10.62 -5.42
N ILE A 28 -12.34 10.98 -4.18
CA ILE A 28 -13.09 12.20 -3.82
C ILE A 28 -12.35 13.46 -4.31
N LEU A 29 -11.01 13.47 -4.25
CA LEU A 29 -10.19 14.58 -4.78
C LEU A 29 -10.07 14.60 -6.31
N GLY A 30 -10.76 13.68 -7.00
CA GLY A 30 -10.87 13.61 -8.45
C GLY A 30 -9.77 12.80 -9.14
N TYR A 31 -9.02 11.98 -8.41
CA TYR A 31 -8.00 11.12 -8.99
C TYR A 31 -8.58 9.77 -9.43
N SER A 32 -8.09 9.24 -10.55
CA SER A 32 -8.27 7.84 -10.89
C SER A 32 -7.29 6.97 -10.09
N VAL A 33 -7.80 5.91 -9.46
CA VAL A 33 -7.05 5.11 -8.49
C VAL A 33 -7.04 3.65 -8.87
N LEU A 34 -5.85 3.05 -8.94
CA LEU A 34 -5.66 1.62 -8.97
C LEU A 34 -5.34 1.12 -7.55
N HIS A 35 -6.36 0.56 -6.89
CA HIS A 35 -6.19 -0.17 -5.63
C HIS A 35 -6.16 -1.68 -5.93
N ILE A 36 -4.94 -2.24 -5.95
CA ILE A 36 -4.65 -3.52 -6.60
C ILE A 36 -5.24 -4.72 -5.85
N GLY A 37 -5.59 -4.57 -4.56
CA GLY A 37 -6.25 -5.60 -3.74
C GLY A 37 -7.70 -5.95 -4.13
N SER A 38 -8.16 -5.55 -5.33
CA SER A 38 -9.53 -5.73 -5.84
C SER A 38 -9.57 -6.62 -7.09
N ASN A 39 -10.66 -6.56 -7.88
CA ASN A 39 -10.84 -7.36 -9.09
C ASN A 39 -9.62 -7.25 -10.04
N ASN A 40 -9.26 -8.36 -10.69
CA ASN A 40 -8.13 -8.47 -11.64
C ASN A 40 -6.72 -8.41 -11.02
N PHE A 41 -6.58 -8.62 -9.71
CA PHE A 41 -5.29 -8.69 -9.01
C PHE A 41 -4.21 -9.51 -9.75
N MET A 42 -4.52 -10.74 -10.19
CA MET A 42 -3.55 -11.60 -10.87
C MET A 42 -3.13 -11.05 -12.25
N GLU A 43 -4.05 -10.44 -12.98
CA GLU A 43 -3.74 -9.81 -14.27
C GLU A 43 -2.77 -8.65 -14.10
N ILE A 44 -3.04 -7.77 -13.13
CA ILE A 44 -2.18 -6.62 -12.83
C ILE A 44 -0.80 -7.09 -12.36
N LEU A 45 -0.75 -8.10 -11.50
CA LEU A 45 0.52 -8.65 -11.01
C LEU A 45 1.35 -9.25 -12.15
N MET A 46 0.71 -9.98 -13.07
CA MET A 46 1.39 -10.50 -14.27
C MET A 46 1.94 -9.37 -15.14
N LYS A 47 1.23 -8.24 -15.27
CA LYS A 47 1.76 -7.09 -16.02
C LYS A 47 3.02 -6.52 -15.37
N PHE A 48 3.02 -6.27 -14.05
CA PHE A 48 4.25 -5.84 -13.36
C PHE A 48 5.39 -6.86 -13.54
N SER A 49 5.10 -8.15 -13.42
CA SER A 49 6.10 -9.21 -13.60
C SER A 49 6.67 -9.23 -15.02
N ASN A 50 5.81 -9.18 -16.04
CA ASN A 50 6.23 -9.19 -17.44
C ASN A 50 7.01 -7.92 -17.79
N ASN A 51 6.59 -6.76 -17.30
CA ASN A 51 7.28 -5.50 -17.55
C ASN A 51 8.70 -5.53 -16.99
N LEU A 52 8.87 -6.07 -15.77
CA LEU A 52 10.19 -6.29 -15.17
C LEU A 52 11.04 -7.29 -15.97
N GLU A 53 10.46 -8.43 -16.36
CA GLU A 53 11.17 -9.49 -17.08
C GLU A 53 11.62 -9.05 -18.47
N LEU A 54 10.79 -8.27 -19.17
CA LEU A 54 11.02 -7.81 -20.54
C LEU A 54 11.73 -6.45 -20.62
N GLY A 55 11.99 -5.80 -19.48
CA GLY A 55 12.62 -4.47 -19.43
C GLY A 55 11.74 -3.37 -20.04
N MET A 56 10.42 -3.51 -19.92
CA MET A 56 9.44 -2.51 -20.33
C MET A 56 9.23 -1.48 -19.22
N GLY A 57 8.60 -0.34 -19.53
CA GLY A 57 8.20 0.61 -18.49
C GLY A 57 7.32 -0.08 -17.44
N ILE A 58 7.57 0.17 -16.16
CA ILE A 58 6.96 -0.59 -15.06
C ILE A 58 5.42 -0.53 -15.07
N LEU A 59 4.85 0.56 -15.60
CA LEU A 59 3.41 0.75 -15.77
C LEU A 59 2.89 0.49 -17.20
N ASP A 60 3.69 -0.08 -18.10
CA ASP A 60 3.22 -0.37 -19.46
C ASP A 60 1.93 -1.22 -19.43
N GLY A 61 0.91 -0.77 -20.17
CA GLY A 61 -0.41 -1.39 -20.20
C GLY A 61 -1.27 -1.22 -18.93
N ILE A 62 -0.83 -0.43 -17.95
CA ILE A 62 -1.57 -0.07 -16.71
C ILE A 62 -1.42 1.41 -16.31
N ASP A 63 -0.83 2.26 -17.15
CA ASP A 63 -0.45 3.66 -16.90
C ASP A 63 -1.63 4.66 -16.83
N LYS A 64 -2.85 4.21 -17.14
CA LYS A 64 -4.07 5.03 -17.21
C LYS A 64 -4.53 5.62 -15.88
N TYR A 65 -4.01 5.15 -14.74
CA TYR A 65 -4.41 5.64 -13.42
C TYR A 65 -3.48 6.73 -12.92
N ASP A 66 -3.99 7.64 -12.10
CA ASP A 66 -3.20 8.69 -11.45
C ASP A 66 -2.51 8.16 -10.19
N CYS A 67 -3.19 7.30 -9.44
CA CYS A 67 -2.73 6.79 -8.15
C CYS A 67 -2.58 5.26 -8.15
N TYR A 68 -1.51 4.77 -7.54
CA TYR A 68 -1.23 3.34 -7.39
C TYR A 68 -0.92 3.02 -5.94
N LEU A 69 -1.61 2.03 -5.39
CA LEU A 69 -1.45 1.63 -4.00
C LEU A 69 -1.73 0.14 -3.77
N ASP A 70 -1.21 -0.36 -2.65
CA ASP A 70 -1.20 -1.77 -2.25
C ASP A 70 -0.18 -2.63 -3.02
N TYR A 71 -0.16 -3.94 -2.78
CA TYR A 71 0.78 -4.85 -3.44
C TYR A 71 0.61 -4.84 -4.99
N PRO A 72 1.69 -4.75 -5.79
CA PRO A 72 3.11 -4.87 -5.41
C PRO A 72 3.85 -3.51 -5.29
N ILE A 73 3.16 -2.37 -5.23
CA ILE A 73 3.78 -1.03 -5.30
C ILE A 73 4.87 -0.82 -4.25
N TYR A 74 4.66 -1.31 -3.03
CA TYR A 74 5.63 -1.21 -1.93
C TYR A 74 6.74 -2.27 -1.95
N GLU A 75 6.72 -3.24 -2.88
CA GLU A 75 7.78 -4.24 -2.96
C GLU A 75 9.06 -3.59 -3.51
N PRO A 76 10.22 -3.72 -2.84
CA PRO A 76 11.44 -3.01 -3.24
C PRO A 76 11.83 -3.17 -4.71
N THR A 77 11.60 -4.37 -5.28
CA THR A 77 11.87 -4.63 -6.71
C THR A 77 11.00 -3.78 -7.63
N VAL A 78 9.70 -3.62 -7.34
CA VAL A 78 8.79 -2.78 -8.14
C VAL A 78 9.01 -1.32 -7.81
N PHE A 79 9.13 -0.99 -6.52
CA PHE A 79 9.27 0.36 -6.01
C PHE A 79 10.51 1.07 -6.57
N SER A 80 11.65 0.36 -6.69
CA SER A 80 12.86 0.98 -7.24
C SER A 80 12.67 1.41 -8.69
N HIS A 81 12.02 0.57 -9.52
CA HIS A 81 11.73 0.90 -10.91
C HIS A 81 10.74 2.08 -11.01
N ILE A 82 9.69 2.07 -10.19
CA ILE A 82 8.75 3.20 -10.09
C ILE A 82 9.50 4.51 -9.81
N VAL A 83 10.38 4.52 -8.81
CA VAL A 83 11.12 5.73 -8.43
C VAL A 83 12.12 6.17 -9.50
N ASP A 84 12.74 5.23 -10.19
CA ASP A 84 13.66 5.53 -11.30
C ASP A 84 12.93 6.08 -12.54
N GLU A 85 11.74 5.56 -12.85
CA GLU A 85 10.93 5.98 -14.01
C GLU A 85 10.08 7.23 -13.73
N TYR A 86 9.64 7.45 -12.49
CA TYR A 86 8.76 8.54 -12.08
C TYR A 86 9.36 9.39 -10.94
N PRO A 87 10.51 10.06 -11.16
CA PRO A 87 11.18 10.84 -10.13
C PRO A 87 10.40 12.11 -9.71
N ASP A 88 9.46 12.56 -10.53
CA ASP A 88 8.59 13.73 -10.31
C ASP A 88 7.20 13.35 -9.75
N ALA A 89 6.97 12.07 -9.47
CA ALA A 89 5.77 11.59 -8.81
C ALA A 89 5.68 12.07 -7.36
N LYS A 90 4.46 12.09 -6.82
CA LYS A 90 4.23 12.25 -5.38
C LYS A 90 4.22 10.90 -4.69
N TYR A 91 4.91 10.80 -3.56
CA TYR A 91 5.01 9.57 -2.77
C TYR A 91 4.30 9.75 -1.43
N ILE A 92 3.52 8.74 -1.03
CA ILE A 92 2.86 8.70 0.28
C ILE A 92 3.32 7.46 1.04
N SER A 93 4.00 7.69 2.15
CA SER A 93 4.34 6.71 3.18
C SER A 93 3.12 6.53 4.09
N LEU A 94 2.34 5.49 3.85
CA LEU A 94 1.14 5.18 4.64
C LEU A 94 1.46 4.08 5.66
N THR A 95 1.54 4.45 6.92
CA THR A 95 1.98 3.58 8.02
C THR A 95 0.90 3.38 9.07
N LYS A 96 1.15 2.41 9.94
CA LYS A 96 0.34 2.04 11.10
C LYS A 96 1.28 1.45 12.15
N ASN A 97 0.92 1.51 13.43
CA ASN A 97 1.53 0.74 14.49
C ASN A 97 1.73 -0.72 14.04
N LEU A 98 2.97 -1.20 14.14
CA LEU A 98 3.36 -2.50 13.60
C LEU A 98 2.68 -3.66 14.31
N ASP A 99 2.45 -3.58 15.62
CA ASP A 99 1.73 -4.61 16.37
C ASP A 99 0.27 -4.70 15.88
N ASP A 100 -0.40 -3.56 15.76
CA ASP A 100 -1.78 -3.49 15.28
C ASP A 100 -1.93 -3.87 13.81
N TYR A 101 -0.93 -3.56 12.98
CA TYR A 101 -0.86 -4.02 11.59
C TYR A 101 -0.76 -5.54 11.52
N VAL A 102 0.17 -6.13 12.28
CA VAL A 102 0.37 -7.59 12.33
C VAL A 102 -0.92 -8.25 12.76
N ASP A 103 -1.50 -7.84 13.88
CA ASP A 103 -2.77 -8.39 14.37
C ASP A 103 -3.89 -8.29 13.32
N SER A 104 -3.94 -7.18 12.57
CA SER A 104 -4.92 -6.99 11.49
C SER A 104 -4.70 -7.93 10.30
N ALA A 105 -3.45 -8.20 9.94
CA ALA A 105 -3.07 -9.15 8.90
C ALA A 105 -3.33 -10.60 9.35
N LEU A 106 -2.99 -10.94 10.60
CA LEU A 106 -3.26 -12.24 11.22
C LEU A 106 -4.75 -12.56 11.22
N ARG A 107 -5.61 -11.63 11.67
CA ARG A 107 -7.06 -11.82 11.66
C ARG A 107 -7.61 -12.05 10.25
N ALA A 108 -7.12 -11.28 9.27
CA ALA A 108 -7.54 -11.43 7.88
C ALA A 108 -7.17 -12.82 7.34
N LYS A 109 -5.95 -13.28 7.60
CA LYS A 109 -5.48 -14.60 7.23
C LYS A 109 -6.30 -15.73 7.87
N VAL A 110 -6.54 -15.66 9.18
CA VAL A 110 -7.35 -16.66 9.90
C VAL A 110 -8.77 -16.73 9.33
N ARG A 111 -9.38 -15.58 9.04
CA ARG A 111 -10.69 -15.52 8.40
C ARG A 111 -10.68 -16.16 7.02
N ASP A 112 -9.66 -15.88 6.20
CA ASP A 112 -9.55 -16.45 4.86
C ASP A 112 -9.38 -17.98 4.90
N ILE A 113 -8.55 -18.50 5.83
CA ILE A 113 -8.41 -19.95 6.07
C ILE A 113 -9.75 -20.56 6.45
N LYS A 114 -10.49 -19.95 7.40
CA LYS A 114 -11.83 -20.41 7.83
C LYS A 114 -12.83 -20.43 6.66
N ASN A 115 -12.68 -19.52 5.70
CA ASN A 115 -13.51 -19.46 4.49
C ASN A 115 -13.04 -20.42 3.37
N GLY A 116 -12.07 -21.30 3.64
CA GLY A 116 -11.57 -22.30 2.69
C GLY A 116 -10.41 -21.84 1.81
N ASN A 117 -9.93 -20.60 1.97
CA ASN A 117 -8.81 -20.05 1.19
C ASN A 117 -7.46 -20.36 1.90
N LYS A 118 -7.01 -21.62 1.79
CA LYS A 118 -5.92 -22.19 2.61
C LYS A 118 -4.50 -21.62 2.37
N ASN A 119 -4.26 -20.95 1.23
CA ASN A 119 -2.93 -20.47 0.83
C ASN A 119 -2.83 -18.95 0.66
N THR A 120 -3.76 -18.20 1.26
CA THR A 120 -3.76 -16.74 1.15
C THR A 120 -2.48 -16.19 1.78
N TRP A 121 -1.67 -15.44 1.03
CA TRP A 121 -0.61 -14.58 1.57
C TRP A 121 0.70 -15.26 1.99
N ASN A 122 0.87 -16.58 1.78
CA ASN A 122 2.14 -17.29 2.03
C ASN A 122 3.33 -16.62 1.34
N TRP A 123 3.16 -16.22 0.09
CA TRP A 123 4.12 -15.45 -0.70
C TRP A 123 4.50 -14.06 -0.16
N LEU A 124 3.68 -13.47 0.71
CA LEU A 124 3.97 -12.20 1.38
C LEU A 124 4.84 -12.41 2.64
N GLY A 125 5.17 -13.67 2.96
CA GLY A 125 5.88 -14.06 4.18
C GLY A 125 4.94 -14.27 5.37
N VAL A 126 3.64 -14.37 5.13
CA VAL A 126 2.61 -14.69 6.12
C VAL A 126 2.51 -16.22 6.18
N GLY A 127 2.98 -16.88 7.24
CA GLY A 127 3.06 -18.33 7.35
C GLY A 127 1.79 -19.09 6.93
N ASP A 128 1.88 -20.39 6.69
CA ASP A 128 0.66 -21.18 6.48
C ASP A 128 -0.09 -21.40 7.80
N GLU A 129 -1.23 -22.08 7.73
CA GLU A 129 -2.04 -22.41 8.91
C GLU A 129 -1.23 -23.13 10.01
N GLU A 130 -0.27 -23.98 9.62
CA GLU A 130 0.55 -24.74 10.55
C GLU A 130 1.51 -23.83 11.31
N VAL A 131 2.24 -22.96 10.60
CA VAL A 131 3.11 -21.95 11.20
C VAL A 131 2.32 -21.05 12.15
N PHE A 132 1.10 -20.66 11.77
CA PHE A 132 0.25 -19.84 12.63
C PHE A 132 -0.16 -20.52 13.92
N ARG A 133 -0.61 -21.78 13.82
CA ARG A 133 -1.08 -22.53 14.97
C ARG A 133 0.06 -22.87 15.93
N ASN A 134 1.23 -23.20 15.40
CA ASN A 134 2.33 -23.73 16.19
C ASN A 134 3.33 -22.65 16.64
N TYR A 135 3.48 -21.56 15.88
CA TYR A 135 4.51 -20.54 16.11
C TYR A 135 3.99 -19.10 15.94
N PRO A 136 2.93 -18.68 16.68
CA PRO A 136 2.31 -17.37 16.50
C PRO A 136 3.27 -16.19 16.76
N GLU A 137 4.14 -16.30 17.78
CA GLU A 137 5.10 -15.23 18.11
C GLU A 137 6.22 -15.09 17.07
N TYR A 138 6.75 -16.22 16.56
CA TYR A 138 7.69 -16.20 15.43
C TYR A 138 7.08 -15.46 14.24
N GLN A 139 5.82 -15.78 13.93
CA GLN A 139 5.15 -15.21 12.77
C GLN A 139 4.85 -13.72 12.94
N LYS A 140 4.50 -13.28 14.16
CA LYS A 140 4.37 -11.85 14.49
C LYS A 140 5.69 -11.12 14.28
N GLU A 141 6.76 -11.57 14.92
CA GLU A 141 8.07 -10.91 14.85
C GLU A 141 8.67 -10.92 13.43
N TRP A 142 8.51 -12.03 12.70
CA TRP A 142 8.89 -12.11 11.29
C TRP A 142 8.17 -11.07 10.43
N MET A 143 6.84 -10.94 10.59
CA MET A 143 6.06 -9.95 9.86
C MET A 143 6.47 -8.52 10.21
N LYS A 144 6.65 -8.19 11.50
CA LYS A 144 7.13 -6.87 11.93
C LYS A 144 8.47 -6.54 11.29
N GLY A 145 9.45 -7.43 11.45
CA GLY A 145 10.82 -7.22 10.98
C GLY A 145 10.87 -7.03 9.47
N ARG A 146 10.21 -7.92 8.71
CA ARG A 146 10.16 -7.85 7.24
C ARG A 146 9.48 -6.59 6.74
N THR A 147 8.29 -6.28 7.27
CA THR A 147 7.51 -5.09 6.89
C THR A 147 8.30 -3.81 7.18
N LYS A 148 8.87 -3.70 8.39
CA LYS A 148 9.69 -2.54 8.77
C LYS A 148 10.91 -2.41 7.87
N PHE A 149 11.66 -3.50 7.67
CA PHE A 149 12.89 -3.48 6.90
C PHE A 149 12.67 -3.05 5.44
N LYS A 150 11.63 -3.59 4.79
CA LYS A 150 11.24 -3.20 3.43
C LYS A 150 10.82 -1.74 3.36
N HIS A 151 9.97 -1.29 4.30
CA HIS A 151 9.52 0.10 4.34
C HIS A 151 10.69 1.08 4.50
N ASP A 152 11.53 0.86 5.51
CA ASP A 152 12.72 1.68 5.76
C ASP A 152 13.67 1.68 4.54
N SER A 153 13.74 0.57 3.80
CA SER A 153 14.55 0.47 2.58
C SER A 153 14.00 1.36 1.46
N ASN A 154 12.69 1.39 1.27
CA ASN A 154 12.03 2.27 0.30
C ASN A 154 12.21 3.75 0.69
N ILE A 155 12.05 4.09 1.97
CA ILE A 155 12.31 5.46 2.47
C ILE A 155 13.77 5.87 2.24
N ARG A 156 14.73 4.98 2.55
CA ARG A 156 16.15 5.22 2.25
C ARG A 156 16.38 5.44 0.76
N PHE A 157 15.65 4.74 -0.11
CA PHE A 157 15.78 4.91 -1.55
C PHE A 157 15.25 6.27 -2.03
N LEU A 158 14.07 6.70 -1.55
CA LEU A 158 13.55 8.04 -1.82
C LEU A 158 14.51 9.13 -1.34
N ASN A 159 15.02 9.01 -0.11
CA ASN A 159 16.01 9.94 0.45
C ASN A 159 17.29 9.98 -0.40
N LYS A 160 17.79 8.82 -0.84
CA LYS A 160 18.97 8.74 -1.73
C LYS A 160 18.73 9.46 -3.06
N LYS A 161 17.48 9.49 -3.54
CA LYS A 161 17.07 10.17 -4.77
C LYS A 161 16.68 11.64 -4.55
N ASN A 162 16.72 12.14 -3.31
CA ASN A 162 16.24 13.46 -2.91
C ASN A 162 14.77 13.70 -3.29
N ILE A 163 13.93 12.69 -3.11
CA ILE A 163 12.49 12.76 -3.38
C ILE A 163 11.74 12.89 -2.07
N ASP A 164 10.97 13.97 -1.94
CA ASP A 164 10.07 14.20 -0.81
C ASP A 164 8.86 13.27 -0.86
N TYR A 165 8.34 12.95 0.33
CA TYR A 165 7.16 12.11 0.49
C TYR A 165 6.30 12.61 1.65
N LEU A 166 5.03 12.22 1.64
CA LEU A 166 4.12 12.44 2.75
C LEU A 166 4.12 11.23 3.67
N ASP A 167 4.53 11.40 4.93
CA ASP A 167 4.21 10.42 5.98
C ASP A 167 2.78 10.60 6.45
N MET A 168 1.98 9.54 6.45
CA MET A 168 0.58 9.56 6.84
C MET A 168 0.23 8.32 7.67
N ASN A 169 -0.50 8.49 8.76
CA ASN A 169 -1.05 7.43 9.59
C ASN A 169 -2.54 7.69 9.85
N ILE A 170 -3.39 7.08 9.01
CA ILE A 170 -4.85 7.20 9.08
C ILE A 170 -5.42 6.43 10.27
N CYS A 171 -4.78 5.32 10.65
CA CYS A 171 -5.34 4.36 11.59
C CYS A 171 -5.18 4.78 13.05
N ASP A 172 -4.00 5.30 13.40
CA ASP A 172 -3.64 5.52 14.81
C ASP A 172 -3.65 7.02 15.15
N ASP A 173 -3.09 7.85 14.26
CA ASP A 173 -2.96 9.29 14.48
C ASP A 173 -4.17 10.08 13.95
N GLY A 174 -5.04 9.42 13.18
CA GLY A 174 -6.23 10.04 12.59
C GLY A 174 -5.91 11.06 11.49
N ASP A 175 -4.76 10.91 10.82
CA ASP A 175 -4.41 11.76 9.69
C ASP A 175 -5.52 11.73 8.62
N GLY A 176 -5.92 12.91 8.13
CA GLY A 176 -7.03 13.06 7.20
C GLY A 176 -6.84 14.19 6.19
N TRP A 177 -7.92 14.93 5.91
CA TRP A 177 -7.95 15.92 4.83
C TRP A 177 -6.87 16.99 4.92
N GLU A 178 -6.63 17.58 6.08
CA GLU A 178 -5.68 18.68 6.23
C GLU A 178 -4.29 18.30 5.71
N LYS A 179 -3.81 17.12 6.09
CA LYS A 179 -2.50 16.62 5.75
C LYS A 179 -2.42 16.20 4.28
N LEU A 180 -3.42 15.45 3.81
CA LEU A 180 -3.49 14.98 2.42
C LEU A 180 -3.64 16.15 1.43
N CYS A 181 -4.60 17.04 1.65
CA CYS A 181 -4.90 18.16 0.77
C CYS A 181 -3.77 19.18 0.73
N LYS A 182 -3.09 19.45 1.86
CA LYS A 182 -1.89 20.31 1.89
C LYS A 182 -0.78 19.74 1.00
N PHE A 183 -0.50 18.44 1.11
CA PHE A 183 0.52 17.78 0.28
C PHE A 183 0.15 17.73 -1.20
N LEU A 184 -1.14 17.49 -1.49
CA LEU A 184 -1.63 17.42 -2.86
C LEU A 184 -1.89 18.80 -3.50
N ASN A 185 -1.84 19.88 -2.71
CA ASN A 185 -2.25 21.23 -3.09
C ASN A 185 -3.69 21.26 -3.65
N LYS A 186 -4.62 20.69 -2.88
CA LYS A 186 -6.05 20.61 -3.19
C LYS A 186 -6.86 21.33 -2.10
N PRO A 187 -8.06 21.86 -2.41
CA PRO A 187 -8.97 22.31 -1.37
C PRO A 187 -9.40 21.13 -0.48
N ILE A 188 -9.69 21.42 0.79
CA ILE A 188 -10.28 20.45 1.70
C ILE A 188 -11.77 20.29 1.32
N PRO A 189 -12.25 19.06 1.05
CA PRO A 189 -13.67 18.80 0.81
C PRO A 189 -14.54 19.11 2.04
N ASP A 190 -15.77 19.56 1.81
CA ASP A 190 -16.77 19.75 2.88
C ASP A 190 -17.46 18.42 3.23
N MET A 191 -16.68 17.47 3.73
CA MET A 191 -17.15 16.16 4.21
C MET A 191 -16.14 15.52 5.15
N GLU A 192 -16.58 14.55 5.96
CA GLU A 192 -15.68 13.78 6.82
C GLU A 192 -14.67 12.97 6.00
N PHE A 193 -13.48 12.76 6.57
CA PHE A 193 -12.47 11.90 5.95
C PHE A 193 -12.97 10.44 5.96
N PRO A 194 -12.89 9.71 4.83
CA PRO A 194 -13.31 8.32 4.77
C PRO A 194 -12.63 7.45 5.83
N HIS A 195 -13.42 6.81 6.69
CA HIS A 195 -12.95 5.84 7.67
C HIS A 195 -13.67 4.50 7.50
N GLU A 196 -13.03 3.54 6.83
CA GLU A 196 -13.56 2.19 6.71
C GLU A 196 -12.96 1.23 7.75
N ASN A 197 -13.80 0.30 8.22
CA ASN A 197 -13.46 -0.79 9.16
C ASN A 197 -13.03 -0.35 10.57
N LYS A 198 -13.97 0.14 11.37
CA LYS A 198 -13.92 -0.05 12.83
C LYS A 198 -14.21 -1.52 13.17
N SER A 199 -13.36 -2.47 12.75
CA SER A 199 -13.45 -3.81 13.32
C SER A 199 -13.13 -3.67 14.80
N LYS A 200 -14.11 -3.90 15.70
CA LYS A 200 -13.82 -4.05 17.13
C LYS A 200 -12.69 -5.07 17.22
N ILE A 201 -11.59 -4.69 17.88
CA ILE A 201 -10.42 -5.54 18.06
C ILE A 201 -10.89 -6.71 18.95
N GLU A 202 -11.36 -7.79 18.35
CA GLU A 202 -11.30 -9.09 19.01
C GLU A 202 -9.82 -9.47 19.00
N LYS A 203 -9.20 -9.35 20.18
CA LYS A 203 -7.87 -9.91 20.41
C LYS A 203 -7.98 -11.41 20.17
N LEU A 204 -7.10 -11.93 19.31
CA LEU A 204 -6.91 -13.38 19.16
C LEU A 204 -6.32 -13.94 20.46
#